data_AF-A0A031FQ79-F1
#
_entry.id   AF-A0A031FQ79-F1
#
_cell.length_a   1.000
_cell.length_b   1.000
_cell.length_c   1.000
_cell.angle_alpha   90.00
_cell.angle_beta   90.00
_cell.angle_gamma   90.00
#
_symmetry.space_group_name_H-M   'P 1'
#
loop_
_entity.id
_entity.type
_entity.pdbx_description
1 polymer ?
#
loop_
_entity_poly.entity_id
_entity_poly.type
_entity_poly.pdbx_seq_one_letter_code
_entity_poly.pdbx_strand_id
1 'polypeptide(L)'
;MTVPQPVPVPYRPASTLPADVTGPGAAFHRLLFARQRRGWWTPLATGAIGVVLYLIVSTVIGLVFALGVLAWDPSADIFTLTDRLLTIDVTDPVGLAVILLSLAVMWPIYLLSSFLVNGRRVGHISSVAGRLRWKWLLLCAGAAVVVYVVISALSFLLPADEGSEGNLVSPAENPAFVASLLVVLLLVPFQAAAEEFVFRGYLMQTVGRWLKHPAWAILLPVPLFVLGHMYDWVGQASVGVFAIAAGWLTWRTGGLEAAIALHIVNNLAAFGFSVFGLSDAAATDTSIVSLVSSVVMIGAFVGVVEWLWRRGDGRRTLRLTPPPEPVYAPPVYGGAYPPVYGQPPVYGQPPVYGQPTVYGQPPVYGQPPVYGQPPVYGQAPMYGQPPVYGQPPAVDPTPAPAPAPYDGPPLEPHQAPRWGEYAPTPDSTPSPEPTAPFESGSGGSGSDAGGSDGSSGSSSSD
;
A
#
# COMPACT_ATOMS: atom_id res chain seq x y z
N MET A 1 21.93 -37.16 36.93
CA MET A 1 21.10 -36.85 35.76
C MET A 1 21.69 -35.63 35.09
N THR A 2 22.38 -35.81 33.96
CA THR A 2 22.79 -34.71 33.08
C THR A 2 21.54 -34.21 32.39
N VAL A 3 21.11 -32.98 32.70
CA VAL A 3 20.03 -32.32 31.98
C VAL A 3 20.51 -32.16 30.54
N PRO A 4 19.81 -32.72 29.53
CA PRO A 4 20.20 -32.53 28.14
C PRO A 4 20.14 -31.03 27.85
N GLN A 5 21.27 -30.46 27.43
CA GLN A 5 21.33 -29.08 26.97
C GLN A 5 20.36 -28.93 25.78
N PRO A 6 19.45 -27.95 25.79
CA PRO A 6 18.58 -27.72 24.64
C PRO A 6 19.45 -27.45 23.42
N VAL A 7 19.24 -28.23 22.36
CA VAL A 7 19.92 -28.02 21.08
C VAL A 7 19.67 -26.57 20.66
N PRO A 8 20.71 -25.76 20.39
CA PRO A 8 20.53 -24.40 19.94
C PRO A 8 19.65 -24.41 18.70
N VAL A 9 18.46 -23.82 18.77
CA VAL A 9 17.64 -23.60 17.59
C VAL A 9 18.48 -22.73 16.66
N PRO A 10 18.79 -23.16 15.43
CA PRO A 10 19.58 -22.35 14.52
C PRO A 10 18.91 -20.98 14.38
N TYR A 11 19.64 -19.93 14.77
CA TYR A 11 19.18 -18.55 14.57
C TYR A 11 19.04 -18.36 13.06
N ARG A 12 17.80 -18.40 12.56
CA ARG A 12 17.50 -17.93 11.21
C ARG A 12 17.34 -16.41 11.33
N PRO A 13 18.29 -15.61 10.81
CA PRO A 13 18.10 -14.17 10.79
C PRO A 13 16.75 -13.86 10.14
N ALA A 14 15.94 -13.04 10.81
CA ALA A 14 14.69 -12.59 10.22
C ALA A 14 15.03 -11.92 8.89
N SER A 15 14.46 -12.40 7.78
CA SER A 15 14.72 -11.78 6.47
C SER A 15 14.35 -10.31 6.58
N THR A 16 15.33 -9.45 6.37
CA THR A 16 15.15 -8.02 6.50
C THR A 16 14.16 -7.57 5.43
N LEU A 17 13.12 -6.85 5.85
CA LEU A 17 12.27 -6.14 4.90
C LEU A 17 13.16 -5.18 4.09
N PRO A 18 12.82 -4.88 2.83
CA PRO A 18 13.58 -3.91 2.04
C PRO A 18 13.71 -2.58 2.80
N ALA A 19 14.90 -1.96 2.76
CA ALA A 19 15.19 -0.75 3.52
C ALA A 19 14.24 0.42 3.18
N ASP A 20 13.76 0.48 1.94
CA ASP A 20 12.80 1.47 1.45
C ASP A 20 11.37 1.30 2.05
N VAL A 21 11.13 0.18 2.75
CA VAL A 21 9.84 -0.16 3.36
C VAL A 21 9.85 0.08 4.88
N THR A 22 11.01 -0.05 5.54
CA THR A 22 11.15 0.07 7.01
C THR A 22 11.50 1.49 7.47
N GLY A 23 12.31 2.24 6.70
CA GLY A 23 12.75 3.60 7.07
C GLY A 23 11.67 4.68 6.91
N PRO A 24 11.51 5.29 5.71
CA PRO A 24 10.52 6.34 5.45
C PRO A 24 9.05 5.82 5.46
N GLY A 25 8.87 4.51 5.60
CA GLY A 25 7.60 3.80 5.51
C GLY A 25 7.28 3.37 4.08
N ALA A 26 6.53 2.27 3.94
CA ALA A 26 6.09 1.73 2.67
C ALA A 26 5.05 2.66 2.02
N ALA A 27 5.36 3.16 0.82
CA ALA A 27 4.36 3.77 -0.05
C ALA A 27 3.34 2.72 -0.53
N PHE A 28 2.22 3.18 -1.09
CA PHE A 28 1.09 2.32 -1.45
C PHE A 28 1.48 1.13 -2.35
N HIS A 29 2.30 1.35 -3.39
CA HIS A 29 2.77 0.29 -4.29
C HIS A 29 3.64 -0.77 -3.59
N ARG A 30 4.15 -0.49 -2.39
CA ARG A 30 4.98 -1.40 -1.58
C ARG A 30 4.18 -2.11 -0.48
N LEU A 31 2.88 -1.88 -0.36
CA LEU A 31 2.08 -2.41 0.77
C LEU A 31 1.93 -3.93 0.78
N LEU A 32 2.24 -4.63 -0.31
CA LEU A 32 2.28 -6.09 -0.31
C LEU A 32 3.32 -6.64 0.67
N PHE A 33 4.38 -5.89 1.03
CA PHE A 33 5.32 -6.29 2.08
C PHE A 33 4.71 -6.25 3.50
N ALA A 34 3.67 -5.43 3.74
CA ALA A 34 2.94 -5.37 5.01
C ALA A 34 2.18 -6.66 5.34
N ARG A 35 1.99 -7.52 4.32
CA ARG A 35 1.37 -8.85 4.41
C ARG A 35 2.31 -9.92 4.96
N GLN A 36 3.61 -9.60 5.10
CA GLN A 36 4.64 -10.47 5.68
C GLN A 36 4.76 -11.87 5.03
N ARG A 37 4.34 -12.01 3.77
CA ARG A 37 4.51 -13.22 2.96
C ARG A 37 5.76 -13.12 2.09
N ARG A 38 6.54 -14.21 2.09
CA ARG A 38 7.95 -14.21 1.67
C ARG A 38 8.18 -14.54 0.18
N GLY A 39 7.23 -15.16 -0.52
CA GLY A 39 7.44 -15.63 -1.91
C GLY A 39 7.33 -14.52 -2.94
N TRP A 40 8.32 -14.34 -3.83
CA TRP A 40 8.21 -13.42 -4.97
C TRP A 40 7.02 -13.76 -5.89
N TRP A 41 6.61 -15.03 -5.89
CA TRP A 41 5.49 -15.62 -6.63
C TRP A 41 4.11 -15.29 -6.06
N THR A 42 3.99 -14.76 -4.83
CA THR A 42 2.66 -14.56 -4.21
C THR A 42 1.72 -13.68 -5.02
N PRO A 43 2.15 -12.62 -5.73
CA PRO A 43 1.25 -11.88 -6.62
C PRO A 43 0.76 -12.72 -7.79
N LEU A 44 1.62 -13.58 -8.37
CA LEU A 44 1.24 -14.47 -9.48
C LEU A 44 0.20 -15.50 -9.05
N ALA A 45 0.40 -16.14 -7.91
CA ALA A 45 -0.58 -17.08 -7.36
C ALA A 45 -1.92 -16.38 -7.01
N THR A 46 -1.85 -15.15 -6.50
CA THR A 46 -3.06 -14.34 -6.23
C THR A 46 -3.83 -14.07 -7.52
N GLY A 47 -3.12 -13.66 -8.58
CA GLY A 47 -3.71 -13.43 -9.90
C GLY A 47 -4.29 -14.70 -10.51
N ALA A 48 -3.54 -15.80 -10.50
CA ALA A 48 -4.01 -17.08 -11.04
C ALA A 48 -5.29 -17.57 -10.36
N ILE A 49 -5.33 -17.55 -9.03
CA ILE A 49 -6.54 -17.90 -8.27
C ILE A 49 -7.67 -16.90 -8.57
N GLY A 50 -7.36 -15.60 -8.63
CA GLY A 50 -8.34 -14.56 -8.96
C GLY A 50 -8.97 -14.78 -10.34
N VAL A 51 -8.18 -15.06 -11.37
CA VAL A 51 -8.66 -15.34 -12.73
C VAL A 51 -9.52 -16.60 -12.76
N VAL A 52 -9.09 -17.70 -12.13
CA VAL A 52 -9.88 -18.93 -12.10
C VAL A 52 -11.24 -18.69 -11.42
N LEU A 53 -11.25 -18.03 -10.26
CA LEU A 53 -12.48 -17.69 -9.56
C LEU A 53 -13.37 -16.75 -10.37
N TYR A 54 -12.77 -15.75 -11.05
CA TYR A 54 -13.49 -14.84 -11.93
C TYR A 54 -14.16 -15.55 -13.09
N LEU A 55 -13.46 -16.45 -13.78
CA LEU A 55 -14.02 -17.24 -14.86
C LEU A 55 -15.18 -18.12 -14.38
N ILE A 56 -15.03 -18.78 -13.23
CA ILE A 56 -16.08 -19.61 -12.65
C ILE A 56 -17.31 -18.76 -12.31
N VAL A 57 -17.14 -17.68 -11.55
CA VAL A 57 -18.26 -16.82 -11.12
C VAL A 57 -18.94 -16.15 -12.31
N SER A 58 -18.17 -15.64 -13.28
CA SER A 58 -18.73 -15.02 -14.49
C SER A 58 -19.49 -16.02 -15.35
N THR A 59 -18.98 -17.26 -15.47
CA THR A 59 -19.70 -18.35 -16.14
C THR A 59 -21.01 -18.67 -15.43
N VAL A 60 -21.01 -18.73 -14.09
CA VAL A 60 -22.23 -18.96 -13.30
C VAL A 60 -23.23 -17.81 -13.49
N ILE A 61 -22.79 -16.55 -13.45
CA ILE A 61 -23.65 -15.38 -13.70
C ILE A 61 -24.28 -15.48 -15.10
N GLY A 62 -23.47 -15.75 -16.13
CA GLY A 62 -23.95 -15.92 -17.50
C GLY A 62 -24.94 -17.08 -17.65
N LEU A 63 -24.68 -18.23 -17.01
CA LEU A 63 -25.59 -19.38 -17.01
C LEU A 63 -26.90 -19.09 -16.29
N VAL A 64 -26.86 -18.42 -15.13
CA VAL A 64 -28.07 -18.03 -14.40
C VAL A 64 -28.90 -17.05 -15.22
N PHE A 65 -28.27 -16.08 -15.87
CA PHE A 65 -28.94 -15.17 -16.80
C PHE A 65 -29.57 -15.94 -17.97
N ALA A 66 -28.80 -16.81 -18.63
CA ALA A 66 -29.26 -17.64 -19.74
C ALA A 66 -30.49 -18.47 -19.37
N LEU A 67 -30.43 -19.18 -18.25
CA LEU A 67 -31.53 -19.99 -17.74
C LEU A 67 -32.74 -19.14 -17.36
N GLY A 68 -32.53 -17.95 -16.78
CA GLY A 68 -33.60 -17.01 -16.47
C GLY A 68 -34.32 -16.50 -17.71
N VAL A 69 -33.58 -16.15 -18.77
CA VAL A 69 -34.13 -15.76 -20.06
C VAL A 69 -34.90 -16.92 -20.70
N LEU A 70 -34.30 -18.11 -20.81
CA LEU A 70 -34.93 -19.28 -21.41
C LEU A 70 -36.15 -19.80 -20.62
N ALA A 71 -36.21 -19.57 -19.31
CA ALA A 71 -37.37 -19.90 -18.50
C ALA A 71 -38.57 -18.96 -18.76
N TRP A 72 -38.30 -17.70 -19.14
CA TRP A 72 -39.33 -16.72 -19.48
C TRP A 72 -39.72 -16.81 -20.97
N ASP A 73 -38.73 -16.95 -21.84
CA ASP A 73 -38.88 -17.11 -23.28
C ASP A 73 -38.06 -18.33 -23.77
N PRO A 74 -38.69 -19.51 -23.83
CA PRO A 74 -38.03 -20.72 -24.32
C PRO A 74 -37.64 -20.68 -25.81
N SER A 75 -38.11 -19.67 -26.56
CA SER A 75 -37.79 -19.50 -27.98
C SER A 75 -36.58 -18.58 -28.22
N ALA A 76 -36.04 -17.96 -27.17
CA ALA A 76 -34.86 -17.12 -27.25
C ALA A 76 -33.67 -17.89 -27.83
N ASP A 77 -33.07 -17.33 -28.90
CA ASP A 77 -31.90 -17.94 -29.53
C ASP A 77 -30.59 -17.58 -28.81
N ILE A 78 -29.56 -18.38 -29.05
CA ILE A 78 -28.24 -18.22 -28.42
C ILE A 78 -27.54 -16.92 -28.84
N PHE A 79 -27.80 -16.41 -30.05
CA PHE A 79 -27.14 -15.22 -30.57
C PHE A 79 -27.66 -13.96 -29.88
N THR A 80 -28.97 -13.85 -29.69
CA THR A 80 -29.64 -12.79 -28.92
C THR A 80 -29.16 -12.78 -27.47
N LEU A 81 -29.06 -13.96 -26.85
CA LEU A 81 -28.52 -14.05 -25.50
C LEU A 81 -27.06 -13.59 -25.42
N THR A 82 -26.24 -13.99 -26.40
CA THR A 82 -24.81 -13.64 -26.45
C THR A 82 -24.62 -12.14 -26.70
N ASP A 83 -25.41 -11.54 -27.59
CA ASP A 83 -25.38 -10.10 -27.86
C ASP A 83 -25.68 -9.28 -26.60
N ARG A 84 -26.72 -9.64 -25.85
CA ARG A 84 -27.06 -8.99 -24.55
C ARG A 84 -25.96 -9.10 -23.48
N LEU A 85 -25.03 -10.04 -23.61
CA LEU A 85 -23.90 -10.24 -22.69
C LEU A 85 -22.62 -9.54 -23.13
N LEU A 86 -22.51 -9.15 -24.40
CA LEU A 86 -21.30 -8.57 -24.98
C LEU A 86 -21.47 -7.11 -25.39
N THR A 87 -22.70 -6.68 -25.63
CA THR A 87 -23.04 -5.34 -26.10
C THR A 87 -23.55 -4.50 -24.93
N ILE A 88 -22.97 -3.30 -24.76
CA ILE A 88 -23.45 -2.33 -23.78
C ILE A 88 -24.70 -1.67 -24.37
N ASP A 89 -25.87 -2.02 -23.84
CA ASP A 89 -27.15 -1.42 -24.21
C ASP A 89 -27.83 -0.84 -22.97
N VAL A 90 -27.98 0.48 -22.92
CA VAL A 90 -28.65 1.18 -21.81
C VAL A 90 -30.17 1.08 -21.86
N THR A 91 -30.74 0.59 -22.96
CA THR A 91 -32.18 0.29 -23.07
C THR A 91 -32.53 -1.10 -22.56
N ASP A 92 -31.53 -1.98 -22.41
CA ASP A 92 -31.66 -3.29 -21.77
C ASP A 92 -31.10 -3.31 -20.35
N PRO A 93 -31.90 -2.99 -19.31
CA PRO A 93 -31.41 -2.95 -17.94
C PRO A 93 -30.91 -4.30 -17.42
N VAL A 94 -31.41 -5.42 -17.95
CA VAL A 94 -31.01 -6.75 -17.47
C VAL A 94 -29.65 -7.15 -18.04
N GLY A 95 -29.46 -7.01 -19.36
CA GLY A 95 -28.16 -7.24 -20.00
C GLY A 95 -27.09 -6.31 -19.43
N LEU A 96 -27.41 -5.02 -19.31
CA LEU A 96 -26.53 -4.03 -18.66
C LEU A 96 -26.17 -4.43 -17.23
N ALA A 97 -27.16 -4.86 -16.43
CA ALA A 97 -26.90 -5.29 -15.06
C ALA A 97 -25.98 -6.51 -15.00
N VAL A 98 -26.12 -7.47 -15.91
CA VAL A 98 -25.26 -8.66 -15.96
C VAL A 98 -23.83 -8.28 -16.32
N ILE A 99 -23.61 -7.42 -17.31
CA ILE A 99 -22.29 -6.91 -17.69
C ILE A 99 -21.65 -6.18 -16.50
N LEU A 100 -22.33 -5.18 -15.93
CA LEU A 100 -21.79 -4.42 -14.80
C LEU A 100 -21.55 -5.29 -13.56
N LEU A 101 -22.43 -6.24 -13.27
CA LEU A 101 -22.26 -7.18 -12.15
C LEU A 101 -21.05 -8.09 -12.39
N SER A 102 -20.86 -8.60 -13.60
CA SER A 102 -19.71 -9.43 -13.96
C SER A 102 -18.39 -8.71 -13.68
N LEU A 103 -18.30 -7.40 -13.97
CA LEU A 103 -17.13 -6.59 -13.63
C LEU A 103 -17.05 -6.31 -12.12
N ALA A 104 -18.16 -5.95 -11.49
CA ALA A 104 -18.20 -5.64 -10.06
C ALA A 104 -17.74 -6.80 -9.16
N VAL A 105 -18.00 -8.06 -9.55
CA VAL A 105 -17.56 -9.23 -8.78
C VAL A 105 -16.04 -9.43 -8.77
N MET A 106 -15.28 -8.76 -9.64
CA MET A 106 -13.81 -8.75 -9.57
C MET A 106 -13.33 -8.24 -8.20
N TRP A 107 -14.07 -7.34 -7.54
CA TRP A 107 -13.72 -6.82 -6.23
C TRP A 107 -13.69 -7.90 -5.13
N PRO A 108 -14.81 -8.58 -4.77
CA PRO A 108 -14.78 -9.62 -3.76
C PRO A 108 -13.86 -10.80 -4.15
N ILE A 109 -13.74 -11.12 -5.44
CA ILE A 109 -12.85 -12.19 -5.92
C ILE A 109 -11.38 -11.85 -5.68
N TYR A 110 -10.97 -10.60 -5.93
CA TYR A 110 -9.62 -10.17 -5.63
C TYR A 110 -9.34 -10.16 -4.12
N LEU A 111 -10.29 -9.68 -3.30
CA LEU A 111 -10.14 -9.74 -1.84
C LEU A 111 -9.98 -11.18 -1.34
N LEU A 112 -10.78 -12.11 -1.87
CA LEU A 112 -10.74 -13.53 -1.51
C LEU A 112 -9.42 -14.18 -1.95
N SER A 113 -9.03 -14.04 -3.21
CA SER A 113 -7.76 -14.59 -3.71
C SER A 113 -6.56 -14.04 -2.95
N SER A 114 -6.54 -12.74 -2.66
CA SER A 114 -5.49 -12.11 -1.87
C SER A 114 -5.49 -12.57 -0.42
N PHE A 115 -6.66 -12.83 0.17
CA PHE A 115 -6.78 -13.43 1.51
C PHE A 115 -6.19 -14.84 1.54
N LEU A 116 -6.58 -15.70 0.59
CA LEU A 116 -6.12 -17.09 0.51
C LEU A 116 -4.60 -17.19 0.39
N VAL A 117 -3.98 -16.36 -0.45
CA VAL A 117 -2.54 -16.39 -0.68
C VAL A 117 -1.77 -15.58 0.35
N ASN A 118 -2.19 -14.33 0.57
CA ASN A 118 -1.41 -13.35 1.34
C ASN A 118 -1.82 -13.24 2.82
N GLY A 119 -2.88 -13.93 3.27
CA GLY A 119 -3.32 -13.98 4.67
C GLY A 119 -4.26 -12.85 5.13
N ARG A 120 -4.17 -12.50 6.42
CA ARG A 120 -4.98 -11.42 7.02
C ARG A 120 -4.43 -10.04 6.63
N ARG A 121 -5.17 -8.95 6.93
CA ARG A 121 -4.86 -7.53 6.60
C ARG A 121 -5.19 -7.11 5.17
N VAL A 122 -6.35 -7.53 4.64
CA VAL A 122 -6.75 -7.23 3.25
C VAL A 122 -6.98 -5.75 3.00
N GLY A 123 -7.25 -4.96 4.04
CA GLY A 123 -7.47 -3.53 3.87
C GLY A 123 -6.24 -2.73 3.41
N HIS A 124 -5.02 -3.28 3.46
CA HIS A 124 -3.84 -2.65 2.82
C HIS A 124 -3.85 -2.72 1.29
N ILE A 125 -4.79 -3.46 0.71
CA ILE A 125 -5.13 -3.35 -0.71
C ILE A 125 -5.78 -1.99 -0.98
N SER A 126 -6.57 -1.47 -0.04
CA SER A 126 -7.34 -0.24 -0.22
C SER A 126 -6.53 1.02 0.09
N SER A 127 -5.76 1.03 1.18
CA SER A 127 -4.94 2.17 1.55
C SER A 127 -3.84 1.83 2.56
N VAL A 128 -2.91 2.76 2.77
CA VAL A 128 -1.91 2.71 3.85
C VAL A 128 -2.53 2.63 5.25
N ALA A 129 -3.76 3.12 5.42
CA ALA A 129 -4.50 3.04 6.68
C ALA A 129 -5.10 1.64 6.95
N GLY A 130 -4.98 0.70 6.00
CA GLY A 130 -5.52 -0.64 6.13
C GLY A 130 -7.05 -0.70 6.03
N ARG A 131 -7.69 0.32 5.48
CA ARG A 131 -9.15 0.41 5.24
C ARG A 131 -9.45 1.53 4.23
N LEU A 132 -10.63 1.52 3.63
CA LEU A 132 -11.12 2.68 2.88
C LEU A 132 -11.34 3.87 3.82
N ARG A 133 -10.75 5.01 3.47
CA ARG A 133 -10.94 6.28 4.18
C ARG A 133 -12.21 6.95 3.66
N TRP A 134 -13.38 6.50 4.12
CA TRP A 134 -14.69 6.96 3.64
C TRP A 134 -14.84 8.49 3.57
N LYS A 135 -14.39 9.22 4.60
CA LYS A 135 -14.44 10.69 4.59
C LYS A 135 -13.64 11.29 3.42
N TRP A 136 -12.47 10.72 3.14
CA TRP A 136 -11.62 11.15 2.03
C TRP A 136 -12.21 10.74 0.68
N LEU A 137 -12.74 9.51 0.56
CA LEU A 137 -13.45 9.06 -0.64
C LEU A 137 -14.62 9.98 -0.99
N LEU A 138 -15.47 10.30 -0.01
CA LEU A 138 -16.63 11.18 -0.21
C LEU A 138 -16.21 12.62 -0.56
N LEU A 139 -15.14 13.14 0.06
CA LEU A 139 -14.59 14.44 -0.29
C LEU A 139 -14.06 14.47 -1.73
N CYS A 140 -13.31 13.44 -2.15
CA CYS A 140 -12.86 13.30 -3.52
C CYS A 140 -14.02 13.13 -4.51
N ALA A 141 -15.06 12.36 -4.15
CA ALA A 141 -16.24 12.19 -5.00
C ALA A 141 -16.99 13.52 -5.18
N GLY A 142 -17.20 14.27 -4.09
CA GLY A 142 -17.78 15.61 -4.16
C GLY A 142 -16.94 16.57 -5.01
N ALA A 143 -15.61 16.56 -4.85
CA ALA A 143 -14.70 17.35 -5.67
C ALA A 143 -14.76 16.96 -7.16
N ALA A 144 -14.82 15.66 -7.47
CA ALA A 144 -14.95 15.16 -8.84
C ALA A 144 -16.26 15.62 -9.48
N VAL A 145 -17.39 15.56 -8.75
CA VAL A 145 -18.68 16.08 -9.23
C VAL A 145 -18.61 17.57 -9.48
N VAL A 146 -18.02 18.36 -8.58
CA VAL A 146 -17.89 19.82 -8.76
C VAL A 146 -17.03 20.14 -9.98
N VAL A 147 -15.88 19.49 -10.14
CA VAL A 147 -15.01 19.68 -11.31
C VAL A 147 -15.76 19.31 -12.58
N TYR A 148 -16.46 18.17 -12.59
CA TYR A 148 -17.26 17.74 -13.73
C TYR A 148 -18.30 18.79 -14.12
N VAL A 149 -19.13 19.22 -13.16
CA VAL A 149 -20.19 20.21 -13.39
C VAL A 149 -19.63 21.53 -13.90
N VAL A 150 -18.54 22.03 -13.31
CA VAL A 150 -17.93 23.30 -13.71
C VAL A 150 -17.35 23.22 -15.11
N ILE A 151 -16.57 22.18 -15.43
CA ILE A 151 -15.95 22.03 -16.75
C ILE A 151 -17.03 21.80 -17.82
N SER A 152 -18.02 20.95 -17.56
CA SER A 152 -19.15 20.74 -18.48
C SER A 152 -19.98 22.01 -18.67
N ALA A 153 -20.17 22.82 -17.63
CA ALA A 153 -20.85 24.11 -17.75
C ALA A 153 -20.06 25.09 -18.65
N LEU A 154 -18.73 25.11 -18.54
CA LEU A 154 -17.86 25.94 -19.39
C LEU A 154 -17.85 25.46 -20.85
N SER A 155 -18.03 24.16 -21.10
CA SER A 155 -18.12 23.62 -22.46
C SER A 155 -19.30 24.19 -23.26
N PHE A 156 -20.38 24.63 -22.61
CA PHE A 156 -21.49 25.33 -23.30
C PHE A 156 -21.09 26.70 -23.89
N LEU A 157 -19.91 27.24 -23.53
CA LEU A 157 -19.37 28.47 -24.10
C LEU A 157 -18.60 28.22 -25.40
N LEU A 158 -18.33 26.97 -25.74
CA LEU A 158 -17.63 26.56 -26.96
C LEU A 158 -18.66 26.19 -28.05
N PRO A 159 -18.30 26.28 -29.34
CA PRO A 159 -19.13 25.77 -30.42
C PRO A 159 -19.48 24.30 -30.14
N ALA A 160 -20.75 23.96 -30.32
CA ALA A 160 -21.19 22.57 -30.20
C ALA A 160 -20.51 21.74 -31.29
N ASP A 161 -19.79 20.71 -30.90
CA ASP A 161 -19.41 19.65 -31.83
C ASP A 161 -20.69 18.97 -32.33
N GLU A 162 -20.73 18.62 -33.61
CA GLU A 162 -21.71 17.66 -34.10
C GLU A 162 -21.49 16.35 -33.32
N GLY A 163 -22.47 16.00 -32.48
CA GLY A 163 -22.38 14.85 -31.58
C GLY A 163 -22.09 13.55 -32.34
N SER A 164 -21.53 12.56 -31.66
CA SER A 164 -21.32 11.24 -32.27
C SER A 164 -22.64 10.72 -32.85
N GLU A 165 -22.59 10.17 -34.07
CA GLU A 165 -23.68 9.43 -34.73
C GLU A 165 -23.95 8.09 -34.00
N GLY A 166 -24.16 8.14 -32.69
CA GLY A 166 -24.51 6.98 -31.86
C GLY A 166 -26.01 6.70 -31.88
N ASN A 167 -26.39 5.52 -31.40
CA ASN A 167 -27.80 5.14 -31.27
C ASN A 167 -28.40 5.78 -30.02
N LEU A 168 -28.66 7.09 -30.09
CA LEU A 168 -29.27 7.84 -29.01
C LEU A 168 -30.75 7.50 -28.88
N VAL A 169 -31.18 7.11 -27.69
CA VAL A 169 -32.59 6.84 -27.37
C VAL A 169 -33.02 7.81 -26.29
N SER A 170 -34.08 8.59 -26.55
CA SER A 170 -34.56 9.56 -25.57
C SER A 170 -35.26 8.87 -24.38
N PRO A 171 -35.33 9.49 -23.19
CA PRO A 171 -36.03 8.93 -22.03
C PRO A 171 -37.49 8.58 -22.30
N ALA A 172 -38.16 9.32 -23.19
CA ALA A 172 -39.56 9.08 -23.54
C ALA A 172 -39.75 7.84 -24.42
N GLU A 173 -38.72 7.47 -25.20
CA GLU A 173 -38.72 6.31 -26.10
C GLU A 173 -38.18 5.06 -25.43
N ASN A 174 -37.52 5.18 -24.26
CA ASN A 174 -37.01 4.06 -23.48
C ASN A 174 -38.03 3.63 -22.41
N PRO A 175 -38.83 2.56 -22.62
CA PRO A 175 -39.80 2.08 -21.63
C PRO A 175 -39.13 1.55 -20.35
N ALA A 176 -37.84 1.21 -20.40
CA ALA A 176 -37.05 0.71 -19.29
C ALA A 176 -36.21 1.80 -18.59
N PHE A 177 -36.38 3.08 -18.95
CA PHE A 177 -35.55 4.20 -18.47
C PHE A 177 -35.26 4.17 -16.97
N VAL A 178 -36.30 4.03 -16.13
CA VAL A 178 -36.13 4.02 -14.67
C VAL A 178 -35.31 2.81 -14.20
N ALA A 179 -35.55 1.64 -14.78
CA ALA A 179 -34.80 0.43 -14.44
C ALA A 179 -33.33 0.56 -14.84
N SER A 180 -33.04 1.07 -16.04
CA SER A 180 -31.67 1.30 -16.51
C SER A 180 -30.95 2.34 -15.66
N LEU A 181 -31.63 3.44 -15.30
CA LEU A 181 -31.06 4.46 -14.41
C LEU A 181 -30.71 3.88 -13.04
N LEU A 182 -31.59 3.06 -12.46
CA LEU A 182 -31.32 2.39 -11.19
C LEU A 182 -30.14 1.42 -11.29
N VAL A 183 -30.06 0.64 -12.36
CA VAL A 183 -28.92 -0.26 -12.62
C VAL A 183 -27.62 0.52 -12.70
N VAL A 184 -27.58 1.62 -13.45
CA VAL A 184 -26.41 2.50 -13.56
C VAL A 184 -26.02 3.07 -12.20
N LEU A 185 -26.95 3.70 -11.48
CA LEU A 185 -26.67 4.33 -10.19
C LEU A 185 -26.22 3.32 -9.12
N LEU A 186 -26.71 2.08 -9.19
CA LEU A 186 -26.40 1.06 -8.20
C LEU A 186 -25.13 0.28 -8.52
N LEU A 187 -24.89 -0.10 -9.78
CA LEU A 187 -23.80 -1.02 -10.13
C LEU A 187 -22.53 -0.34 -10.64
N VAL A 188 -22.63 0.79 -11.35
CA VAL A 188 -21.44 1.51 -11.84
C VAL A 188 -20.47 1.87 -10.72
N PRO A 189 -20.93 2.32 -9.52
CA PRO A 189 -19.99 2.57 -8.42
C PRO A 189 -19.15 1.35 -8.00
N PHE A 190 -19.75 0.15 -8.02
CA PHE A 190 -19.04 -1.07 -7.68
C PHE A 190 -18.17 -1.58 -8.82
N GLN A 191 -18.60 -1.44 -10.08
CA GLN A 191 -17.79 -1.75 -11.26
C GLN A 191 -16.52 -0.90 -11.28
N ALA A 192 -16.66 0.42 -11.18
CA ALA A 192 -15.53 1.36 -11.15
C ALA A 192 -14.58 1.06 -9.98
N ALA A 193 -15.12 0.79 -8.78
CA ALA A 193 -14.30 0.40 -7.65
C ALA A 193 -13.55 -0.93 -7.91
N ALA A 194 -14.22 -1.93 -8.48
CA ALA A 194 -13.63 -3.24 -8.76
C ALA A 194 -12.42 -3.14 -9.70
N GLU A 195 -12.53 -2.33 -10.75
CA GLU A 195 -11.41 -2.06 -11.65
C GLU A 195 -10.26 -1.37 -10.93
N GLU A 196 -10.51 -0.35 -10.10
CA GLU A 196 -9.45 0.27 -9.32
C GLU A 196 -8.78 -0.71 -8.34
N PHE A 197 -9.55 -1.61 -7.73
CA PHE A 197 -9.00 -2.68 -6.91
C PHE A 197 -8.10 -3.64 -7.70
N VAL A 198 -8.40 -3.95 -8.95
CA VAL A 198 -7.57 -4.83 -9.79
C VAL A 198 -6.36 -4.08 -10.36
N PHE A 199 -6.54 -2.92 -10.97
CA PHE A 199 -5.44 -2.23 -11.63
C PHE A 199 -4.53 -1.50 -10.64
N ARG A 200 -5.10 -0.80 -9.66
CA ARG A 200 -4.36 0.03 -8.72
C ARG A 200 -4.11 -0.72 -7.41
N GLY A 201 -5.03 -1.56 -6.96
CA GLY A 201 -4.81 -2.44 -5.81
C GLY A 201 -3.86 -3.60 -6.13
N TYR A 202 -4.25 -4.47 -7.06
CA TYR A 202 -3.52 -5.70 -7.39
C TYR A 202 -2.28 -5.46 -8.27
N LEU A 203 -2.45 -4.93 -9.48
CA LEU A 203 -1.35 -4.85 -10.45
C LEU A 203 -0.26 -3.87 -10.02
N MET A 204 -0.62 -2.67 -9.55
CA MET A 204 0.36 -1.71 -9.02
C MET A 204 1.17 -2.30 -7.85
N GLN A 205 0.54 -2.97 -6.88
CA GLN A 205 1.28 -3.58 -5.76
C GLN A 205 2.07 -4.83 -6.18
N THR A 206 1.62 -5.53 -7.22
CA THR A 206 2.37 -6.64 -7.83
C THR A 206 3.67 -6.12 -8.46
N VAL A 207 3.58 -5.11 -9.32
CA VAL A 207 4.75 -4.44 -9.90
C VAL A 207 5.61 -3.84 -8.81
N GLY A 208 5.01 -3.16 -7.84
CA GLY A 208 5.72 -2.54 -6.73
C GLY A 208 6.41 -3.54 -5.80
N ARG A 209 6.03 -4.82 -5.79
CA ARG A 209 6.80 -5.87 -5.12
C ARG A 209 8.12 -6.12 -5.81
N TRP A 210 8.11 -6.22 -7.14
CA TRP A 210 9.29 -6.58 -7.94
C TRP A 210 10.17 -5.37 -8.26
N LEU A 211 9.57 -4.19 -8.46
CA LEU A 211 10.23 -2.97 -8.85
C LEU A 211 10.03 -1.88 -7.79
N LYS A 212 11.13 -1.23 -7.39
CA LYS A 212 11.11 -0.25 -6.29
C LYS A 212 10.49 1.09 -6.71
N HIS A 213 10.79 1.54 -7.93
CA HIS A 213 10.43 2.88 -8.39
C HIS A 213 8.92 2.98 -8.71
N PRO A 214 8.21 3.99 -8.20
CA PRO A 214 6.76 4.10 -8.36
C PRO A 214 6.31 4.29 -9.82
N ALA A 215 7.14 4.89 -10.68
CA ALA A 215 6.79 5.05 -12.09
C ALA A 215 6.49 3.71 -12.77
N TRP A 216 7.21 2.64 -12.44
CA TRP A 216 6.91 1.32 -13.01
C TRP A 216 5.55 0.80 -12.54
N ALA A 217 5.24 0.98 -11.26
CA ALA A 217 3.97 0.57 -10.67
C ALA A 217 2.78 1.35 -11.23
N ILE A 218 2.99 2.59 -11.67
CA ILE A 218 1.98 3.44 -12.31
C ILE A 218 1.85 3.10 -13.80
N LEU A 219 2.96 3.01 -14.54
CA LEU A 219 2.96 2.97 -16.00
C LEU A 219 2.79 1.56 -16.59
N LEU A 220 3.34 0.51 -15.97
CA LEU A 220 3.25 -0.85 -16.52
C LEU A 220 1.82 -1.42 -16.56
N PRO A 221 0.91 -1.10 -15.62
CA PRO A 221 -0.48 -1.52 -15.74
C PRO A 221 -1.29 -0.77 -16.81
N VAL A 222 -0.83 0.40 -17.29
CA VAL A 222 -1.61 1.25 -18.22
C VAL A 222 -1.96 0.55 -19.52
N PRO A 223 -1.04 -0.12 -20.25
CA PRO A 223 -1.40 -0.83 -21.48
C PRO A 223 -2.46 -1.91 -21.26
N LEU A 224 -2.43 -2.63 -20.13
CA LEU A 224 -3.44 -3.64 -19.82
C LEU A 224 -4.82 -3.02 -19.58
N PHE A 225 -4.87 -1.83 -18.96
CA PHE A 225 -6.12 -1.10 -18.76
C PHE A 225 -6.67 -0.57 -20.09
N VAL A 226 -5.81 0.06 -20.90
CA VAL A 226 -6.18 0.61 -22.21
C VAL A 226 -6.68 -0.46 -23.17
N LEU A 227 -5.99 -1.61 -23.27
CA LEU A 227 -6.39 -2.72 -24.14
C LEU A 227 -7.74 -3.34 -23.74
N GLY A 228 -8.15 -3.19 -22.47
CA GLY A 228 -9.48 -3.61 -22.02
C GLY A 228 -10.61 -2.69 -22.49
N HIS A 229 -10.29 -1.50 -23.00
CA HIS A 229 -11.25 -0.51 -23.49
C HIS A 229 -11.15 -0.43 -25.01
N MET A 230 -12.12 -1.02 -25.71
CA MET A 230 -12.14 -1.22 -27.16
C MET A 230 -12.51 0.05 -27.95
N TYR A 231 -11.88 1.18 -27.62
CA TYR A 231 -12.04 2.44 -28.34
C TYR A 231 -11.07 2.55 -29.52
N ASP A 232 -11.32 3.54 -30.38
CA ASP A 232 -10.34 4.06 -31.32
C ASP A 232 -9.08 4.62 -30.62
N TRP A 233 -8.08 5.03 -31.40
CA TRP A 233 -6.79 5.47 -30.82
C TRP A 233 -6.92 6.73 -29.95
N VAL A 234 -7.86 7.63 -30.25
CA VAL A 234 -8.14 8.84 -29.46
C VAL A 234 -8.75 8.46 -28.11
N GLY A 235 -9.70 7.52 -28.13
CA GLY A 235 -10.37 7.04 -26.92
C GLY A 235 -9.40 6.25 -26.05
N GLN A 236 -8.57 5.41 -26.65
CA GLN A 236 -7.47 4.72 -25.96
C GLN A 236 -6.48 5.71 -25.31
N ALA A 237 -6.17 6.83 -25.97
CA ALA A 237 -5.33 7.87 -25.37
C ALA A 237 -6.01 8.53 -24.16
N SER A 238 -7.32 8.82 -24.25
CA SER A 238 -8.12 9.36 -23.14
C SER A 238 -8.14 8.40 -21.94
N VAL A 239 -8.42 7.12 -22.19
CA VAL A 239 -8.36 6.03 -21.18
C VAL A 239 -6.96 5.93 -20.58
N GLY A 240 -5.90 6.09 -21.39
CA GLY A 240 -4.51 6.10 -20.94
C GLY A 240 -4.20 7.28 -20.00
N VAL A 241 -4.66 8.49 -20.32
CA VAL A 241 -4.52 9.67 -19.45
C VAL A 241 -5.22 9.45 -18.12
N PHE A 242 -6.46 8.95 -18.15
CA PHE A 242 -7.18 8.56 -16.94
C PHE A 242 -6.37 7.54 -16.13
N ALA A 243 -5.84 6.52 -16.80
CA ALA A 243 -5.16 5.43 -16.14
C ALA A 243 -3.90 5.88 -15.39
N ILE A 244 -3.13 6.79 -15.99
CA ILE A 244 -1.95 7.42 -15.41
C ILE A 244 -2.36 8.30 -14.22
N ALA A 245 -3.39 9.14 -14.38
CA ALA A 245 -3.89 10.02 -13.33
C ALA A 245 -4.39 9.24 -12.10
N ALA A 246 -5.19 8.20 -12.30
CA ALA A 246 -5.65 7.28 -11.25
C ALA A 246 -4.47 6.61 -10.54
N GLY A 247 -3.46 6.15 -11.29
CA GLY A 247 -2.24 5.57 -10.73
C GLY A 247 -1.45 6.58 -9.89
N TRP A 248 -1.28 7.80 -10.40
CA TRP A 248 -0.63 8.91 -9.69
C TRP A 248 -1.34 9.21 -8.37
N LEU A 249 -2.66 9.47 -8.41
CA LEU A 249 -3.46 9.81 -7.25
C LEU A 249 -3.43 8.71 -6.18
N THR A 250 -3.46 7.45 -6.61
CA THR A 250 -3.36 6.30 -5.71
C THR A 250 -2.04 6.28 -4.96
N TRP A 251 -0.92 6.36 -5.69
CA TRP A 251 0.41 6.39 -5.09
C TRP A 251 0.59 7.63 -4.19
N ARG A 252 0.12 8.79 -4.67
CA ARG A 252 0.30 10.10 -4.04
C ARG A 252 -0.43 10.24 -2.71
N THR A 253 -1.67 9.76 -2.66
CA THR A 253 -2.56 9.87 -1.48
C THR A 253 -2.49 8.63 -0.59
N GLY A 254 -1.73 7.61 -0.97
CA GLY A 254 -1.56 6.39 -0.20
C GLY A 254 -2.78 5.46 -0.21
N GLY A 255 -3.65 5.51 -1.22
CA GLY A 255 -4.84 4.66 -1.29
C GLY A 255 -5.70 4.89 -2.51
N LEU A 256 -6.62 3.96 -2.76
CA LEU A 256 -7.46 3.91 -3.96
C LEU A 256 -8.54 5.01 -4.01
N GLU A 257 -8.81 5.71 -2.91
CA GLU A 257 -10.05 6.48 -2.75
C GLU A 257 -10.22 7.60 -3.79
N ALA A 258 -9.15 8.34 -4.11
CA ALA A 258 -9.24 9.41 -5.11
C ALA A 258 -9.43 8.86 -6.54
N ALA A 259 -8.81 7.73 -6.85
CA ALA A 259 -8.97 7.07 -8.14
C ALA A 259 -10.38 6.47 -8.30
N ILE A 260 -10.88 5.81 -7.25
CA ILE A 260 -12.27 5.31 -7.20
C ILE A 260 -13.26 6.46 -7.40
N ALA A 261 -13.08 7.57 -6.68
CA ALA A 261 -13.96 8.74 -6.83
C ALA A 261 -13.99 9.28 -8.28
N LEU A 262 -12.82 9.45 -8.89
CA LEU A 262 -12.73 9.91 -10.28
C LEU A 262 -13.42 8.93 -11.23
N HIS A 263 -13.13 7.63 -11.08
CA HIS A 263 -13.70 6.58 -11.92
C HIS A 263 -15.22 6.52 -11.80
N ILE A 264 -15.76 6.54 -10.58
CA ILE A 264 -17.20 6.52 -10.33
C ILE A 264 -17.88 7.70 -11.01
N VAL A 265 -17.38 8.92 -10.83
CA VAL A 265 -18.00 10.11 -11.41
C VAL A 265 -17.89 10.10 -12.93
N ASN A 266 -16.74 9.70 -13.49
CA ASN A 266 -16.55 9.58 -14.92
C ASN A 266 -17.54 8.59 -15.55
N ASN A 267 -17.67 7.39 -14.99
CA ASN A 267 -18.55 6.37 -15.55
C ASN A 267 -20.02 6.66 -15.27
N LEU A 268 -20.37 7.22 -14.11
CA LEU A 268 -21.75 7.66 -13.88
C LEU A 268 -22.17 8.76 -14.84
N ALA A 269 -21.27 9.67 -15.21
CA ALA A 269 -21.55 10.64 -16.26
C ALA A 269 -21.74 9.95 -17.61
N ALA A 270 -20.81 9.09 -18.03
CA ALA A 270 -20.89 8.39 -19.33
C ALA A 270 -22.17 7.54 -19.47
N PHE A 271 -22.41 6.61 -18.54
CA PHE A 271 -23.61 5.76 -18.56
C PHE A 271 -24.88 6.55 -18.27
N GLY A 272 -24.83 7.53 -17.38
CA GLY A 272 -25.98 8.38 -17.04
C GLY A 272 -26.45 9.18 -18.25
N PHE A 273 -25.55 9.92 -18.92
CA PHE A 273 -25.90 10.65 -20.13
C PHE A 273 -26.40 9.74 -21.25
N SER A 274 -25.86 8.52 -21.33
CA SER A 274 -26.38 7.50 -22.25
C SER A 274 -27.84 7.13 -21.96
N VAL A 275 -28.20 6.89 -20.69
CA VAL A 275 -29.59 6.63 -20.28
C VAL A 275 -30.52 7.83 -20.58
N PHE A 276 -29.98 9.06 -20.56
CA PHE A 276 -30.72 10.26 -20.93
C PHE A 276 -30.73 10.57 -22.44
N GLY A 277 -30.12 9.73 -23.28
CA GLY A 277 -30.03 9.96 -24.73
C GLY A 277 -29.15 11.16 -25.12
N LEU A 278 -28.24 11.57 -24.24
CA LEU A 278 -27.35 12.73 -24.43
C LEU A 278 -25.95 12.33 -24.92
N SER A 279 -25.60 11.05 -24.79
CA SER A 279 -24.37 10.45 -25.30
C SER A 279 -24.62 8.98 -25.63
N ASP A 280 -23.66 8.31 -26.24
CA ASP A 280 -23.70 6.85 -26.40
C ASP A 280 -22.52 6.24 -25.65
N ALA A 281 -22.80 5.48 -24.58
CA ALA A 281 -21.75 4.82 -23.79
C ALA A 281 -21.09 3.63 -24.53
N ALA A 282 -21.71 3.12 -25.59
CA ALA A 282 -21.19 2.04 -26.42
C ALA A 282 -20.43 2.56 -27.65
N ALA A 283 -20.51 3.86 -27.95
CA ALA A 283 -19.77 4.46 -29.05
C ALA A 283 -18.26 4.27 -28.87
N THR A 284 -17.59 3.79 -29.92
CA THR A 284 -16.15 3.50 -29.90
C THR A 284 -15.30 4.57 -30.59
N ASP A 285 -15.92 5.40 -31.43
CA ASP A 285 -15.28 6.53 -32.10
C ASP A 285 -15.29 7.77 -31.21
N THR A 286 -14.13 8.39 -31.01
CA THR A 286 -14.01 9.56 -30.14
C THR A 286 -13.31 10.73 -30.82
N SER A 287 -13.74 11.96 -30.50
CA SER A 287 -13.20 13.17 -31.09
C SER A 287 -11.96 13.70 -30.34
N ILE A 288 -11.11 14.45 -31.03
CA ILE A 288 -9.97 15.13 -30.40
C ILE A 288 -10.46 16.13 -29.34
N VAL A 289 -11.61 16.76 -29.55
CA VAL A 289 -12.21 17.69 -28.58
C VAL A 289 -12.61 16.96 -27.31
N SER A 290 -13.19 15.75 -27.40
CA SER A 290 -13.52 14.94 -26.23
C SER A 290 -12.27 14.50 -25.46
N LEU A 291 -11.17 14.18 -26.17
CA LEU A 291 -9.87 13.93 -25.55
C LEU A 291 -9.35 15.15 -24.79
N VAL A 292 -9.36 16.35 -25.40
CA VAL A 292 -8.91 17.59 -24.75
C VAL A 292 -9.76 17.89 -23.51
N SER A 293 -11.09 17.77 -23.63
CA SER A 293 -12.03 17.97 -22.52
C SER A 293 -11.74 16.98 -21.37
N SER A 294 -11.53 15.71 -21.69
CA SER A 294 -11.15 14.66 -20.73
C SER A 294 -9.83 15.00 -20.01
N VAL A 295 -8.79 15.40 -20.75
CA VAL A 295 -7.50 15.80 -20.18
C VAL A 295 -7.65 16.99 -19.23
N VAL A 296 -8.41 18.02 -19.62
CA VAL A 296 -8.66 19.20 -18.79
C VAL A 296 -9.41 18.82 -17.52
N MET A 297 -10.46 18.01 -17.63
CA MET A 297 -11.27 17.56 -16.49
C MET A 297 -10.46 16.71 -15.52
N ILE A 298 -9.71 15.72 -16.02
CA ILE A 298 -8.84 14.86 -15.21
C ILE A 298 -7.74 15.70 -14.56
N GLY A 299 -7.09 16.59 -15.31
CA GLY A 299 -6.04 17.49 -14.82
C GLY A 299 -6.54 18.42 -13.71
N ALA A 300 -7.71 19.03 -13.90
CA ALA A 300 -8.36 19.87 -12.90
C ALA A 300 -8.67 19.08 -11.62
N PHE A 301 -9.21 17.86 -11.75
CA PHE A 301 -9.48 17.00 -10.61
C PHE A 301 -8.18 16.62 -9.86
N VAL A 302 -7.13 16.22 -10.58
CA VAL A 302 -5.82 15.93 -9.99
C VAL A 302 -5.28 17.13 -9.23
N GLY A 303 -5.38 18.33 -9.81
CA GLY A 303 -4.99 19.58 -9.17
C GLY A 303 -5.75 19.88 -7.88
N VAL A 304 -7.08 19.69 -7.88
CA VAL A 304 -7.92 19.87 -6.69
C VAL A 304 -7.57 18.85 -5.61
N VAL A 305 -7.39 17.57 -5.96
CA VAL A 305 -7.00 16.54 -4.99
C VAL A 305 -5.61 16.80 -4.42
N GLU A 306 -4.64 17.22 -5.24
CA GLU A 306 -3.31 17.63 -4.76
C GLU A 306 -3.39 18.80 -3.78
N TRP A 307 -4.22 19.80 -4.08
CA TRP A 307 -4.45 20.95 -3.20
C TRP A 307 -5.10 20.55 -1.88
N LEU A 308 -6.17 19.75 -1.91
CA LEU A 308 -6.84 19.21 -0.72
C LEU A 308 -5.88 18.36 0.12
N TRP A 309 -5.12 17.50 -0.53
CA TRP A 309 -4.20 16.58 0.14
C TRP A 309 -3.05 17.31 0.84
N ARG A 310 -2.51 18.38 0.23
CA ARG A 310 -1.48 19.23 0.86
C ARG A 310 -1.97 19.95 2.12
N ARG A 311 -3.28 20.15 2.27
CA ARG A 311 -3.91 20.74 3.47
C ARG A 311 -4.28 19.69 4.53
N GLY A 312 -4.22 18.40 4.18
CA GLY A 312 -4.58 17.29 5.06
C GLY A 312 -3.42 16.77 5.91
N ASP A 313 -3.60 15.58 6.48
CA ASP A 313 -2.64 14.92 7.38
C ASP A 313 -1.38 14.38 6.68
N GLY A 314 -1.35 14.38 5.35
CA GLY A 314 -0.19 14.00 4.52
C GLY A 314 0.25 12.53 4.65
N ARG A 315 -0.54 11.67 5.31
CA ARG A 315 -0.14 10.28 5.59
C ARG A 315 -0.20 9.42 4.33
N ARG A 316 0.95 9.34 3.64
CA ARG A 316 1.12 8.60 2.37
C ARG A 316 1.84 7.25 2.51
N THR A 317 2.46 6.96 3.66
CA THR A 317 3.25 5.74 3.89
C THR A 317 2.84 5.01 5.16
N LEU A 318 3.07 3.70 5.17
CA LEU A 318 2.91 2.83 6.33
C LEU A 318 4.30 2.45 6.89
N ARG A 319 4.61 2.83 8.12
CA ARG A 319 5.85 2.37 8.78
C ARG A 319 5.70 0.91 9.21
N LEU A 320 6.54 0.03 8.66
CA LEU A 320 6.64 -1.37 9.09
C LEU A 320 7.79 -1.50 10.09
N THR A 321 7.45 -1.57 11.38
CA THR A 321 8.46 -1.83 12.42
C THR A 321 8.90 -3.30 12.31
N PRO A 322 10.21 -3.60 12.22
CA PRO A 322 10.70 -4.96 12.39
C PRO A 322 10.26 -5.52 13.75
N PRO A 323 10.03 -6.84 13.89
CA PRO A 323 9.89 -7.43 15.22
C PRO A 323 11.14 -7.09 16.06
N PRO A 324 10.99 -6.76 17.36
CA PRO A 324 12.14 -6.49 18.21
C PRO A 324 13.10 -7.68 18.16
N GLU A 325 14.40 -7.42 18.08
CA GLU A 325 15.38 -8.50 18.16
C GLU A 325 15.16 -9.27 19.46
N PRO A 326 15.20 -10.63 19.42
CA PRO A 326 15.15 -11.39 20.64
C PRO A 326 16.34 -10.97 21.50
N VAL A 327 16.06 -10.31 22.62
CA VAL A 327 17.08 -10.02 23.62
C VAL A 327 17.65 -11.37 24.04
N TYR A 328 18.88 -11.65 23.66
CA TYR A 328 19.60 -12.80 24.17
C TYR A 328 19.83 -12.53 25.67
N ALA A 329 18.93 -13.05 26.50
CA ALA A 329 19.21 -13.14 27.92
C ALA A 329 20.34 -14.16 28.06
N PRO A 330 21.55 -13.76 28.50
CA PRO A 330 22.58 -14.74 28.77
C PRO A 330 22.00 -15.75 29.77
N PRO A 331 22.27 -17.06 29.60
CA PRO A 331 21.86 -18.03 30.61
C PRO A 331 22.41 -17.54 31.94
N VAL A 332 21.52 -17.26 32.89
CA VAL A 332 21.92 -17.08 34.28
C VAL A 332 22.43 -18.44 34.71
N TYR A 333 23.73 -18.68 34.53
CA TYR A 333 24.41 -19.68 35.31
C TYR A 333 24.20 -19.25 36.75
N GLY A 334 23.36 -20.00 37.46
CA GLY A 334 23.23 -19.88 38.90
C GLY A 334 24.59 -20.18 39.51
N GLY A 335 25.46 -19.16 39.54
CA GLY A 335 26.70 -19.18 40.29
C GLY A 335 26.31 -19.47 41.72
N ALA A 336 26.85 -20.57 42.24
CA ALA A 336 26.70 -20.98 43.60
C ALA A 336 27.12 -19.82 44.52
N TYR A 337 26.16 -19.08 45.05
CA TYR A 337 26.39 -18.30 46.25
C TYR A 337 26.58 -19.32 47.38
N PRO A 338 27.67 -19.27 48.15
CA PRO A 338 27.79 -20.10 49.35
C PRO A 338 26.61 -19.77 50.27
N PRO A 339 25.99 -20.77 50.94
CA PRO A 339 24.91 -20.51 51.87
C PRO A 339 25.44 -19.63 53.01
N VAL A 340 24.95 -18.40 53.09
CA VAL A 340 25.20 -17.52 54.24
C VAL A 340 24.40 -18.10 55.41
N TYR A 341 25.06 -18.89 56.26
CA TYR A 341 24.52 -19.25 57.57
C TYR A 341 24.62 -18.03 58.48
N GLY A 342 23.47 -17.50 58.90
CA GLY A 342 23.39 -16.51 59.97
C GLY A 342 22.64 -15.24 59.59
N GLN A 343 21.32 -15.31 59.50
CA GLN A 343 20.47 -14.17 59.85
C GLN A 343 19.37 -14.66 60.80
N PRO A 344 19.15 -14.01 61.96
CA PRO A 344 18.02 -14.31 62.82
C PRO A 344 16.71 -13.86 62.15
N PRO A 345 15.57 -14.51 62.44
CA PRO A 345 14.29 -14.17 61.83
C PRO A 345 13.88 -12.75 62.21
N VAL A 346 13.66 -11.89 61.21
CA VAL A 346 13.05 -10.58 61.39
C VAL A 346 11.57 -10.78 61.69
N TYR A 347 11.19 -10.67 62.96
CA TYR A 347 9.80 -10.52 63.37
C TYR A 347 9.37 -9.06 63.20
N GLY A 348 8.27 -8.87 62.47
CA GLY A 348 7.41 -7.69 62.58
C GLY A 348 7.64 -6.59 61.56
N GLN A 349 6.75 -6.52 60.56
CA GLN A 349 6.25 -5.23 60.10
C GLN A 349 4.70 -5.26 60.12
N PRO A 350 4.03 -4.23 60.66
CA PRO A 350 2.57 -4.18 60.70
C PRO A 350 1.99 -3.89 59.30
N PRO A 351 0.75 -4.34 59.03
CA PRO A 351 0.11 -4.10 57.73
C PRO A 351 -0.18 -2.61 57.54
N VAL A 352 0.23 -2.08 56.39
CA VAL A 352 -0.12 -0.73 55.95
C VAL A 352 -1.59 -0.72 55.53
N TYR A 353 -2.42 -0.05 56.32
CA TYR A 353 -3.79 0.31 55.93
C TYR A 353 -3.77 1.62 55.17
N GLY A 354 -4.34 1.61 53.96
CA GLY A 354 -4.78 2.83 53.27
C GLY A 354 -4.51 2.83 51.77
N GLN A 355 -5.52 2.47 50.97
CA GLN A 355 -6.19 3.34 49.97
C GLN A 355 -7.07 2.53 48.97
N PRO A 356 -8.10 3.15 48.37
CA PRO A 356 -9.40 2.51 48.13
C PRO A 356 -9.54 1.70 46.84
N THR A 357 -10.51 0.79 46.87
CA THR A 357 -10.99 -0.11 45.81
C THR A 357 -11.42 0.67 44.55
N VAL A 358 -10.77 0.41 43.41
CA VAL A 358 -11.32 0.77 42.10
C VAL A 358 -12.31 -0.33 41.70
N TYR A 359 -13.61 -0.02 41.79
CA TYR A 359 -14.67 -0.84 41.22
C TYR A 359 -14.68 -0.69 39.70
N GLY A 360 -14.60 -1.82 38.98
CA GLY A 360 -15.08 -1.87 37.59
C GLY A 360 -14.30 -2.75 36.63
N GLN A 361 -14.21 -4.07 36.85
CA GLN A 361 -14.18 -5.08 35.76
C GLN A 361 -14.83 -6.39 36.25
N PRO A 362 -15.76 -7.01 35.49
CA PRO A 362 -16.32 -8.33 35.84
C PRO A 362 -15.32 -9.47 35.55
N PRO A 363 -15.32 -10.56 36.34
CA PRO A 363 -14.38 -11.67 36.20
C PRO A 363 -14.69 -12.57 34.99
N VAL A 364 -13.65 -12.95 34.26
CA VAL A 364 -13.69 -14.00 33.22
C VAL A 364 -13.59 -15.37 33.90
N TYR A 365 -14.66 -16.15 33.86
CA TYR A 365 -14.67 -17.55 34.28
C TYR A 365 -14.11 -18.45 33.17
N GLY A 366 -13.17 -19.33 33.54
CA GLY A 366 -12.97 -20.61 32.87
C GLY A 366 -11.54 -20.93 32.46
N GLN A 367 -10.78 -21.59 33.34
CA GLN A 367 -9.91 -22.74 33.01
C GLN A 367 -9.76 -23.65 34.25
N PRO A 368 -9.87 -24.98 34.13
CA PRO A 368 -9.68 -25.91 35.25
C PRO A 368 -8.18 -26.21 35.53
N PRO A 369 -7.80 -26.55 36.78
CA PRO A 369 -6.42 -26.86 37.15
C PRO A 369 -6.01 -28.30 36.77
N VAL A 370 -4.77 -28.47 36.29
CA VAL A 370 -4.15 -29.79 36.05
C VAL A 370 -3.33 -30.20 37.28
N TYR A 371 -3.68 -31.34 37.88
CA TYR A 371 -2.95 -32.00 38.97
C TYR A 371 -1.84 -32.93 38.43
N GLY A 372 -0.64 -32.81 39.02
CA GLY A 372 0.28 -33.89 39.43
C GLY A 372 0.85 -34.90 38.41
N GLN A 373 2.18 -35.06 38.40
CA GLN A 373 2.83 -36.37 38.17
C GLN A 373 3.96 -36.62 39.21
N PRO A 374 4.17 -37.89 39.64
CA PRO A 374 5.08 -38.26 40.73
C PRO A 374 6.55 -38.50 40.29
N PRO A 375 7.53 -38.54 41.23
CA PRO A 375 8.95 -38.64 40.91
C PRO A 375 9.43 -40.08 40.66
N VAL A 376 10.39 -40.24 39.74
CA VAL A 376 11.08 -41.52 39.47
C VAL A 376 12.48 -41.51 40.09
N TYR A 377 12.77 -42.50 40.94
CA TYR A 377 14.07 -42.76 41.54
C TYR A 377 14.89 -43.78 40.74
N GLY A 378 16.21 -43.54 40.66
CA GLY A 378 17.26 -44.56 40.56
C GLY A 378 17.84 -44.81 39.17
N GLN A 379 19.13 -44.49 38.97
CA GLN A 379 20.10 -45.32 38.22
C GLN A 379 21.54 -45.06 38.74
N ALA A 380 22.36 -46.13 38.73
CA ALA A 380 23.67 -46.30 39.37
C ALA A 380 24.85 -45.59 38.64
N PRO A 381 26.01 -45.38 39.31
CA PRO A 381 27.14 -44.65 38.72
C PRO A 381 28.01 -45.54 37.82
N MET A 382 28.31 -45.08 36.60
CA MET A 382 29.42 -45.63 35.80
C MET A 382 30.68 -44.80 35.99
N TYR A 383 31.80 -45.48 36.27
CA TYR A 383 33.13 -44.91 36.43
C TYR A 383 33.84 -44.74 35.07
N GLY A 384 34.35 -43.52 34.83
CA GLY A 384 35.71 -43.25 34.31
C GLY A 384 35.96 -43.24 32.79
N GLN A 385 36.46 -42.09 32.28
CA GLN A 385 37.72 -41.97 31.52
C GLN A 385 38.33 -40.56 31.71
N PRO A 386 39.67 -40.37 31.70
CA PRO A 386 40.34 -39.10 31.98
C PRO A 386 40.38 -38.14 30.76
N PRO A 387 40.57 -36.82 30.96
CA PRO A 387 40.57 -35.85 29.87
C PRO A 387 41.87 -35.86 29.04
N VAL A 388 41.74 -35.72 27.73
CA VAL A 388 42.83 -35.43 26.79
C VAL A 388 43.03 -33.92 26.74
N TYR A 389 44.24 -33.45 27.03
CA TYR A 389 44.65 -32.05 26.83
C TYR A 389 45.08 -31.82 25.37
N GLY A 390 44.63 -30.70 24.80
CA GLY A 390 45.32 -30.07 23.66
C GLY A 390 44.41 -29.39 22.64
N GLN A 391 44.34 -28.05 22.70
CA GLN A 391 44.54 -27.12 21.58
C GLN A 391 44.28 -25.67 22.07
N PRO A 392 45.15 -24.69 21.77
CA PRO A 392 44.87 -23.27 22.05
C PRO A 392 43.86 -22.70 21.04
N PRO A 393 42.98 -21.75 21.43
CA PRO A 393 42.05 -21.13 20.49
C PRO A 393 42.78 -20.23 19.48
N ALA A 394 42.33 -20.27 18.22
CA ALA A 394 42.68 -19.29 17.21
C ALA A 394 42.11 -17.90 17.61
N VAL A 395 42.89 -16.85 17.42
CA VAL A 395 42.50 -15.46 17.67
C VAL A 395 41.69 -14.97 16.47
N ASP A 396 40.39 -14.75 16.65
CA ASP A 396 39.56 -14.02 15.68
C ASP A 396 39.87 -12.50 15.77
N PRO A 397 39.92 -11.77 14.64
CA PRO A 397 40.04 -10.31 14.65
C PRO A 397 38.76 -9.66 15.18
N THR A 398 38.92 -8.63 16.01
CA THR A 398 37.86 -7.85 16.64
C THR A 398 36.91 -7.18 15.62
N PRO A 399 35.58 -7.17 15.83
CA PRO A 399 34.66 -6.39 15.00
C PRO A 399 34.84 -4.88 15.27
N ALA A 400 34.75 -4.06 14.22
CA ALA A 400 34.76 -2.61 14.32
C ALA A 400 33.58 -2.08 15.16
N PRO A 401 33.75 -1.01 15.94
CA PRO A 401 32.68 -0.45 16.77
C PRO A 401 31.56 0.15 15.90
N ALA A 402 30.31 -0.03 16.34
CA ALA A 402 29.13 0.56 15.71
C ALA A 402 29.17 2.10 15.79
N PRO A 403 28.63 2.81 14.79
CA PRO A 403 28.55 4.27 14.82
C PRO A 403 27.66 4.75 15.99
N ALA A 404 28.07 5.86 16.59
CA ALA A 404 27.41 6.46 17.76
C ALA A 404 25.95 6.88 17.43
N PRO A 405 25.03 6.82 18.42
CA PRO A 405 23.68 7.35 18.27
C PRO A 405 23.69 8.85 17.97
N TYR A 406 22.69 9.31 17.21
CA TYR A 406 22.49 10.71 16.89
C TYR A 406 22.21 11.56 18.15
N ASP A 407 23.10 12.52 18.45
CA ASP A 407 23.02 13.46 19.59
C ASP A 407 22.36 14.82 19.23
N GLY A 408 21.61 14.88 18.12
CA GLY A 408 20.87 16.09 17.76
C GLY A 408 19.51 16.20 18.47
N PRO A 409 18.89 17.39 18.47
CA PRO A 409 17.57 17.60 19.07
C PRO A 409 16.51 16.69 18.42
N PRO A 410 15.44 16.31 19.17
CA PRO A 410 14.42 15.41 18.67
C PRO A 410 13.76 15.95 17.40
N LEU A 411 13.72 15.12 16.36
CA LEU A 411 13.06 15.46 15.10
C LEU A 411 11.54 15.58 15.34
N GLU A 412 11.02 16.79 15.17
CA GLU A 412 9.58 17.10 15.21
C GLU A 412 8.81 16.24 14.18
N PRO A 413 7.63 15.67 14.51
CA PRO A 413 6.94 14.66 13.68
C PRO A 413 6.49 15.08 12.27
N HIS A 414 6.68 16.34 11.87
CA HIS A 414 6.08 16.92 10.68
C HIS A 414 7.09 17.33 9.58
N GLN A 415 8.37 16.96 9.70
CA GLN A 415 9.35 17.15 8.63
C GLN A 415 9.74 15.82 8.00
N ALA A 416 9.01 15.39 6.97
CA ALA A 416 9.55 14.46 6.00
C ALA A 416 10.56 15.21 5.11
N PRO A 417 11.73 14.63 4.78
CA PRO A 417 12.69 15.27 3.88
C PRO A 417 12.07 15.62 2.53
N ARG A 418 12.40 16.80 1.99
CA ARG A 418 12.04 17.19 0.62
C ARG A 418 12.98 16.47 -0.36
N TRP A 419 12.48 16.20 -1.56
CA TRP A 419 13.22 15.51 -2.63
C TRP A 419 14.47 16.35 -3.01
N GLY A 420 15.68 15.77 -2.88
CA GLY A 420 16.95 16.44 -3.23
C GLY A 420 18.09 16.29 -2.21
N GLU A 421 17.81 15.95 -0.95
CA GLU A 421 18.83 15.80 0.12
C GLU A 421 19.57 14.46 0.12
N TYR A 422 19.35 13.61 -0.88
CA TYR A 422 20.10 12.34 -1.05
C TYR A 422 20.84 12.35 -2.37
N ALA A 423 21.87 13.19 -2.46
CA ALA A 423 23.00 12.92 -3.33
C ALA A 423 24.16 12.46 -2.43
N PRO A 424 24.70 11.23 -2.58
CA PRO A 424 25.94 10.89 -1.91
C PRO A 424 27.05 11.80 -2.47
N THR A 425 27.70 12.56 -1.60
CA THR A 425 28.98 13.22 -1.93
C THR A 425 30.00 12.13 -2.26
N PRO A 426 30.78 12.24 -3.35
CA PRO A 426 31.81 11.26 -3.66
C PRO A 426 32.94 11.31 -2.62
N ASP A 427 33.31 10.13 -2.14
CA ASP A 427 34.50 9.75 -1.34
C ASP A 427 35.52 10.85 -1.03
N SER A 428 35.58 11.28 0.23
CA SER A 428 36.80 11.82 0.82
C SER A 428 37.69 10.66 1.24
N THR A 429 38.64 10.29 0.37
CA THR A 429 39.81 9.48 0.73
C THR A 429 40.60 10.21 1.83
N PRO A 430 40.99 9.54 2.95
CA PRO A 430 41.86 10.18 3.92
C PRO A 430 43.28 10.24 3.34
N SER A 431 43.78 11.46 3.11
CA SER A 431 45.19 11.69 2.83
C SER A 431 46.03 11.36 4.08
N PRO A 432 47.24 10.81 3.93
CA PRO A 432 48.10 10.45 5.06
C PRO A 432 48.59 11.72 5.79
N GLU A 433 48.56 11.68 7.13
CA GLU A 433 49.13 12.71 7.99
C GLU A 433 50.59 13.02 7.61
N PRO A 434 51.00 14.30 7.56
CA PRO A 434 52.40 14.64 7.49
C PRO A 434 53.05 14.45 8.86
N THR A 435 54.08 13.61 8.89
CA THR A 435 55.01 13.43 10.00
C THR A 435 55.67 14.77 10.36
N ALA A 436 55.51 15.20 11.61
CA ALA A 436 56.24 16.33 12.17
C ALA A 436 57.74 15.97 12.32
N PRO A 437 58.68 16.80 11.86
CA PRO A 437 60.08 16.67 12.24
C PRO A 437 60.32 17.28 13.62
N PHE A 438 61.10 16.56 14.43
CA PHE A 438 61.79 17.08 15.61
C PHE A 438 62.67 18.26 15.23
N GLU A 439 62.51 19.41 15.89
CA GLU A 439 63.57 20.42 15.98
C GLU A 439 63.80 20.88 17.42
N SER A 440 65.04 20.67 17.85
CA SER A 440 65.71 21.22 19.01
C SER A 440 65.88 22.74 18.88
N GLY A 441 65.72 23.46 19.99
CA GLY A 441 65.64 24.93 20.01
C GLY A 441 66.90 25.72 19.68
N SER A 442 66.71 27.03 19.47
CA SER A 442 67.44 28.13 20.15
C SER A 442 67.09 29.49 19.52
N GLY A 443 66.82 30.49 20.38
CA GLY A 443 67.27 31.88 20.22
C GLY A 443 66.49 32.86 19.31
N GLY A 444 66.05 33.97 19.90
CA GLY A 444 66.33 35.31 19.34
C GLY A 444 65.17 36.17 18.80
N SER A 445 64.68 37.06 19.66
CA SER A 445 64.46 38.53 19.48
C SER A 445 63.82 39.14 18.23
N GLY A 446 62.91 40.11 18.48
CA GLY A 446 62.69 41.34 17.69
C GLY A 446 61.38 41.34 16.90
N SER A 447 60.31 42.00 17.35
CA SER A 447 60.00 43.45 17.32
C SER A 447 59.43 43.96 15.98
N ASP A 448 58.27 44.59 16.11
CA ASP A 448 57.76 45.76 15.37
C ASP A 448 57.04 45.63 14.01
N ALA A 449 55.73 45.93 14.10
CA ALA A 449 55.06 47.13 13.55
C ALA A 449 54.51 47.18 12.11
N GLY A 450 53.31 47.79 12.03
CA GLY A 450 52.73 48.50 10.87
C GLY A 450 51.96 47.59 9.91
N GLY A 451 50.67 47.75 9.63
CA GLY A 451 49.93 48.95 9.22
C GLY A 451 49.22 48.56 7.92
N SER A 452 47.91 48.30 7.95
CA SER A 452 46.82 49.21 7.54
C SER A 452 46.69 49.47 6.03
N ASP A 453 45.46 49.23 5.56
CA ASP A 453 44.70 49.96 4.52
C ASP A 453 44.51 49.39 3.10
N GLY A 454 43.24 49.50 2.67
CA GLY A 454 42.83 49.77 1.28
C GLY A 454 42.12 48.61 0.58
N SER A 455 40.80 48.40 0.79
CA SER A 455 39.68 48.93 -0.03
C SER A 455 39.74 48.54 -1.52
N SER A 456 38.93 47.59 -1.97
CA SER A 456 37.58 47.77 -2.57
C SER A 456 37.60 48.15 -4.05
N GLY A 457 36.94 47.36 -4.88
CA GLY A 457 36.58 47.73 -6.26
C GLY A 457 35.70 46.67 -6.94
N SER A 458 34.39 46.93 -6.92
CA SER A 458 33.33 46.73 -7.94
C SER A 458 33.45 45.52 -8.91
N SER A 459 32.52 44.57 -9.04
CA SER A 459 31.07 44.64 -9.40
C SER A 459 30.75 45.41 -10.68
N SER A 460 30.52 44.69 -11.79
CA SER A 460 29.25 44.75 -12.57
C SER A 460 29.34 43.95 -13.88
N SER A 461 28.28 43.17 -14.14
CA SER A 461 27.64 42.86 -15.44
C SER A 461 28.46 42.23 -16.57
N ASP A 462 28.12 41.00 -16.94
CA ASP A 462 27.09 40.73 -17.98
C ASP A 462 26.38 39.39 -17.73
#